data_AF-A0A6V7P9X5-F1
#
_entry.id   AF-A0A6V7P9X5-F1
#
_cell.length_a   1.000
_cell.length_b   1.000
_cell.length_c   1.000
_cell.angle_alpha   90.00
_cell.angle_beta   90.00
_cell.angle_gamma   90.00
#
_symmetry.space_group_name_H-M   'P 1'
#
loop_
_entity.id
_entity.type
_entity.pdbx_description
1 polymer ?
#
loop_
_entity_poly.entity_id
_entity_poly.type
_entity_poly.pdbx_seq_one_letter_code
_entity_poly.pdbx_strand_id
1 'polypeptide(L)'
;MVHHYTNSLLVMSASPSCNPSTPEALLRSLAMAPGVALHRSADWSLKARFLPRGAIRTRAVAVCDDDVALPVCTLSFALALFRSRSRSGPAPPLVGFFGRAHDLDPARREWVYGARRDRYSILLAKFLLLPAPLLRRYSCAPELAPRAASSSSPSRAALPR
;
A
#
# COMPACT_ATOMS: atom_id res chain seq x y z
N MET A 1 24.86 21.56 7.58
CA MET A 1 25.18 20.35 6.78
C MET A 1 23.86 19.72 6.32
N VAL A 2 23.40 20.05 5.11
CA VAL A 2 22.12 19.56 4.56
C VAL A 2 22.42 18.32 3.74
N HIS A 3 22.14 17.13 4.29
CA HIS A 3 22.22 15.91 3.50
C HIS A 3 21.04 15.85 2.52
N HIS A 4 21.30 16.13 1.25
CA HIS A 4 20.39 15.82 0.15
C HIS A 4 20.35 14.30 -0.04
N TYR A 5 19.44 13.61 0.64
CA TYR A 5 19.14 12.21 0.36
C TYR A 5 18.11 12.14 -0.78
N THR A 6 18.58 12.22 -2.03
CA THR A 6 17.76 12.22 -3.27
C THR A 6 17.69 10.85 -3.94
N ASN A 7 17.63 9.74 -3.19
CA ASN A 7 17.35 8.44 -3.79
C ASN A 7 15.87 8.14 -3.63
N SER A 8 15.10 8.25 -4.71
CA SER A 8 13.67 7.91 -4.77
C SER A 8 13.49 6.68 -5.64
N LEU A 9 13.08 5.55 -5.05
CA LEU A 9 12.84 4.34 -5.83
C LEU A 9 11.41 4.34 -6.38
N LEU A 10 11.25 4.26 -7.70
CA LEU A 10 9.96 4.01 -8.34
C LEU A 10 9.86 2.52 -8.68
N VAL A 11 9.07 1.78 -7.90
CA VAL A 11 8.78 0.38 -8.21
C VAL A 11 7.46 0.34 -8.99
N MET A 12 7.53 0.06 -10.29
CA MET A 12 6.35 -0.17 -11.12
C MET A 12 6.15 -1.68 -11.26
N SER A 13 5.13 -2.22 -10.58
CA SER A 13 4.69 -3.59 -10.86
C SER A 13 3.84 -3.56 -12.14
N ALA A 14 4.50 -3.61 -13.30
CA ALA A 14 3.81 -3.74 -14.58
C ALA A 14 3.64 -5.22 -14.90
N SER A 15 2.39 -5.68 -15.07
CA SER A 15 2.12 -6.98 -15.67
C SER A 15 2.51 -6.92 -17.16
N PRO A 16 3.07 -7.98 -17.77
CA PRO A 16 3.32 -8.04 -19.21
C PRO A 16 2.06 -7.91 -20.09
N SER A 17 0.87 -8.02 -19.48
CA SER A 17 -0.45 -7.92 -20.13
C SER A 17 -1.25 -6.68 -19.72
N CYS A 18 -0.79 -5.91 -18.73
CA CYS A 18 -1.36 -4.63 -18.38
C CYS A 18 -0.89 -3.64 -19.43
N ASN A 19 -1.81 -3.25 -20.30
CA ASN A 19 -1.73 -2.19 -21.31
C ASN A 19 -0.30 -1.71 -21.66
N PRO A 20 0.26 -2.06 -22.83
CA PRO A 20 1.58 -1.60 -23.27
C PRO A 20 1.65 -0.10 -23.61
N SER A 21 0.75 0.71 -23.02
CA SER A 21 0.56 2.14 -23.31
C SER A 21 1.76 3.01 -22.98
N THR A 22 2.66 2.53 -22.11
CA THR A 22 3.88 3.26 -21.75
C THR A 22 5.04 2.69 -22.56
N PRO A 23 5.54 3.39 -23.59
CA PRO A 23 6.60 2.88 -24.42
C PRO A 23 7.85 2.56 -23.58
N GLU A 24 8.51 1.45 -23.90
CA GLU A 24 9.74 1.03 -23.21
C GLU A 24 10.81 2.14 -23.25
N ALA A 25 10.85 2.93 -24.32
CA ALA A 25 11.74 4.10 -24.44
C ALA A 25 11.48 5.16 -23.36
N LEU A 26 10.21 5.44 -23.04
CA LEU A 26 9.83 6.40 -21.99
C LEU A 26 10.18 5.88 -20.59
N LEU A 27 10.03 4.57 -20.39
CA LEU A 27 10.44 3.93 -19.13
C LEU A 27 11.96 3.95 -18.93
N ARG A 28 12.74 3.78 -20.01
CA ARG A 28 14.20 3.92 -19.98
C ARG A 28 14.63 5.35 -19.70
N SER A 29 13.96 6.37 -20.27
CA SER A 29 14.30 7.76 -19.99
C SER A 29 14.01 8.15 -18.54
N LEU A 30 12.96 7.61 -17.92
CA LEU A 30 12.68 7.81 -16.49
C LEU A 30 13.73 7.15 -15.59
N ALA A 31 14.22 5.97 -15.96
CA ALA A 31 15.32 5.30 -15.27
C ALA A 31 16.66 6.03 -15.40
N MET A 32 16.78 7.01 -16.31
CA MET A 32 17.95 7.86 -16.45
C MET A 32 17.92 9.11 -15.57
N ALA A 33 16.80 9.42 -14.89
CA ALA A 33 16.76 10.52 -13.95
C ALA A 33 17.66 10.20 -12.72
N PRO A 34 18.56 11.11 -12.29
CA PRO A 34 19.42 10.87 -11.15
C PRO A 34 18.62 10.50 -9.89
N GLY A 35 18.96 9.38 -9.26
CA GLY A 35 18.32 8.93 -8.03
C GLY A 35 16.98 8.22 -8.22
N VAL A 36 16.54 7.95 -9.47
CA VAL A 36 15.37 7.12 -9.77
C VAL A 36 15.81 5.81 -10.41
N ALA A 37 15.37 4.69 -9.85
CA ALA A 37 15.55 3.37 -10.48
C ALA A 37 14.18 2.73 -10.72
N LEU A 38 14.05 2.06 -11.86
CA LEU A 38 12.85 1.34 -12.27
C LEU A 38 13.00 -0.15 -11.99
N HIS A 39 12.09 -0.72 -11.20
CA HIS A 39 12.01 -2.16 -10.97
C HIS A 39 10.70 -2.71 -11.52
N ARG A 40 10.80 -3.69 -12.43
CA ARG A 40 9.67 -4.45 -12.95
C ARG A 40 9.48 -5.74 -12.16
N SER A 41 8.25 -6.21 -12.11
CA SER A 41 7.85 -7.42 -11.38
C SER A 41 6.89 -8.21 -12.26
N ALA A 42 7.13 -9.49 -12.45
CA ALA A 42 6.20 -10.39 -13.15
C ALA A 42 5.16 -11.03 -12.22
N ASP A 43 5.07 -10.56 -10.96
CA ASP A 43 4.12 -11.05 -9.96
C ASP A 43 2.77 -10.33 -10.11
N TRP A 44 1.70 -11.12 -10.12
CA TRP A 44 0.33 -10.71 -10.40
C TRP A 44 -0.48 -10.47 -9.12
N SER A 45 0.07 -10.83 -7.96
CA SER A 45 -0.60 -10.66 -6.70
C SER A 45 -0.68 -9.19 -6.32
N LEU A 46 -1.88 -8.72 -5.91
CA LEU A 46 -2.04 -7.41 -5.28
C LEU A 46 -1.16 -7.23 -4.03
N LYS A 47 -0.69 -8.33 -3.43
CA LYS A 47 0.22 -8.29 -2.29
C LYS A 47 1.67 -8.03 -2.69
N ALA A 48 2.04 -8.28 -3.95
CA ALA A 48 3.41 -8.14 -4.46
C ALA A 48 3.97 -6.72 -4.33
N ARG A 49 3.09 -5.71 -4.34
CA ARG A 49 3.45 -4.30 -4.12
C ARG A 49 3.97 -4.00 -2.71
N PHE A 50 3.75 -4.91 -1.76
CA PHE A 50 4.24 -4.78 -0.38
C PHE A 50 5.48 -5.63 -0.08
N LEU A 51 6.01 -6.36 -1.07
CA LEU A 51 7.20 -7.17 -0.87
C LEU A 51 8.41 -6.28 -0.57
N PRO A 52 9.24 -6.61 0.44
CA PRO A 52 10.47 -5.90 0.68
C PRO A 52 11.43 -6.12 -0.50
N ARG A 53 11.96 -5.03 -1.06
CA ARG A 53 12.93 -5.07 -2.16
C ARG A 53 14.26 -4.49 -1.68
N GLY A 54 15.36 -5.20 -1.93
CA GLY A 54 16.70 -4.75 -1.53
C GLY A 54 17.13 -3.42 -2.17
N ALA A 55 16.49 -3.05 -3.28
CA ALA A 55 16.70 -1.77 -3.94
C ALA A 55 16.05 -0.57 -3.20
N ILE A 56 15.09 -0.79 -2.29
CA ILE A 56 14.46 0.29 -1.52
C ILE A 56 15.48 0.79 -0.49
N ARG A 57 16.02 1.99 -0.72
CA ARG A 57 16.97 2.68 0.19
C ARG A 57 16.33 3.84 0.95
N THR A 58 15.07 4.15 0.68
CA THR A 58 14.33 5.23 1.32
C THR A 58 13.76 4.81 2.67
N ARG A 59 13.54 5.80 3.55
CA ARG A 59 12.80 5.59 4.81
C ARG A 59 11.29 5.48 4.58
N ALA A 60 10.78 6.17 3.56
CA ALA A 60 9.36 6.17 3.18
C ALA A 60 9.17 5.44 1.85
N VAL A 61 8.07 4.71 1.73
CA VAL A 61 7.62 4.04 0.51
C VAL A 61 6.24 4.56 0.17
N ALA A 62 6.07 5.02 -1.06
CA ALA A 62 4.75 5.31 -1.63
C ALA A 62 4.25 4.07 -2.36
N VAL A 63 3.05 3.60 -1.99
CA VAL A 63 2.27 2.61 -2.74
C VAL A 63 1.11 3.36 -3.36
N CYS A 64 0.89 3.17 -4.66
CA CYS A 64 -0.13 3.86 -5.42
C CYS A 64 -0.74 2.89 -6.43
N ASP A 65 -2.06 2.92 -6.58
CA ASP A 65 -2.73 2.29 -7.71
C ASP A 65 -2.40 3.10 -8.99
N ASP A 66 -2.41 2.44 -10.15
CA ASP A 66 -2.07 3.02 -11.45
C ASP A 66 -3.15 3.97 -12.01
N ASP A 67 -4.35 3.96 -11.40
CA ASP A 67 -5.47 4.84 -11.72
C ASP A 67 -5.54 6.11 -10.85
N VAL A 68 -4.52 6.37 -10.03
CA VAL A 68 -4.45 7.52 -9.13
C VAL A 68 -3.41 8.53 -9.60
N ALA A 69 -3.88 9.73 -9.93
CA ALA A 69 -3.02 10.89 -10.15
C ALA A 69 -3.23 11.91 -9.02
N LEU A 70 -2.15 12.24 -8.30
CA LEU A 70 -2.17 13.27 -7.25
C LEU A 70 -1.37 14.50 -7.68
N PRO A 71 -1.86 15.72 -7.39
CA PRO A 71 -1.08 16.93 -7.61
C PRO A 71 0.26 16.91 -6.86
N VAL A 72 1.29 17.53 -7.43
CA VAL A 72 2.63 17.61 -6.82
C VAL A 72 2.59 18.28 -5.43
N CYS A 73 1.75 19.30 -5.25
CA CYS A 73 1.56 19.94 -3.95
C CYS A 73 0.98 18.98 -2.90
N THR A 74 0.03 18.13 -3.29
CA THR A 74 -0.57 17.11 -2.44
C THR A 74 0.44 16.04 -2.02
N LEU A 75 1.28 15.57 -2.96
CA LEU A 75 2.37 14.63 -2.67
C LEU A 75 3.42 15.25 -1.72
N SER A 76 3.79 16.51 -1.97
CA SER A 76 4.76 17.25 -1.15
C SER A 76 4.26 17.42 0.28
N PHE A 77 2.97 17.76 0.43
CA PHE A 77 2.31 17.86 1.73
C PHE A 77 2.30 16.52 2.46
N ALA A 78 1.90 15.42 1.79
CA ALA A 78 1.89 14.09 2.40
C ALA A 78 3.28 13.65 2.88
N LEU A 79 4.33 13.93 2.11
CA LEU A 79 5.71 13.63 2.50
C LEU A 79 6.14 14.48 3.71
N ALA A 80 5.78 15.76 3.75
CA ALA A 80 6.05 16.63 4.89
C ALA A 80 5.33 16.12 6.16
N LEU A 81 4.06 15.73 6.04
CA LEU A 81 3.27 15.15 7.13
C LEU A 81 3.88 13.83 7.63
N PHE A 82 4.28 12.95 6.71
CA PHE A 82 4.97 11.70 7.02
C PHE A 82 6.26 11.98 7.82
N ARG A 83 7.09 12.92 7.37
CA ARG A 83 8.35 13.32 8.04
C ARG A 83 8.12 13.93 9.42
N SER A 84 7.04 14.71 9.58
CA SER A 84 6.65 15.29 10.87
C SER A 84 6.26 14.18 11.85
N ARG A 85 5.31 13.32 11.47
CA ARG A 85 4.83 12.21 12.30
C ARG A 85 5.90 11.17 12.60
N SER A 86 6.85 10.94 11.69
CA SER A 86 7.98 10.02 11.93
C SER A 86 8.87 10.46 13.10
N ARG A 87 8.87 11.76 13.46
CA ARG A 87 9.74 12.31 14.51
C ARG A 87 9.06 12.41 15.87
N SER A 88 7.74 12.54 15.90
CA SER A 88 6.99 12.87 17.11
C SER A 88 5.83 11.92 17.42
N GLY A 89 5.53 10.97 16.53
CA GLY A 89 4.40 10.06 16.68
C GLY A 89 4.71 8.83 17.55
N PRO A 90 3.71 8.31 18.29
CA PRO A 90 3.87 7.09 19.09
C PRO A 90 3.88 5.81 18.24
N ALA A 91 3.52 5.89 16.96
CA ALA A 91 3.41 4.75 16.05
C ALA A 91 4.05 5.07 14.69
N PRO A 92 4.45 4.03 13.91
CA PRO A 92 4.97 4.24 12.56
C PRO A 92 3.92 4.97 11.69
N PRO A 93 4.29 6.07 11.01
CA PRO A 93 3.30 6.90 10.34
C PRO A 93 2.76 6.23 9.09
N LEU A 94 1.44 6.20 8.96
CA LEU A 94 0.73 5.95 7.72
C LEU A 94 0.10 7.26 7.25
N VAL A 95 0.33 7.62 5.99
CA VAL A 95 -0.27 8.81 5.38
C VAL A 95 -0.91 8.41 4.06
N GLY A 96 -2.21 8.67 3.90
CA GLY A 96 -2.95 8.36 2.68
C GLY A 96 -4.17 9.25 2.57
N PHE A 97 -4.81 9.21 1.40
CA PHE A 97 -5.95 10.09 1.06
C PHE A 97 -7.28 9.36 1.00
N PHE A 98 -7.24 8.02 0.97
CA PHE A 98 -8.40 7.19 0.73
C PHE A 98 -8.81 6.47 2.03
N GLY A 99 -9.50 7.21 2.90
CA GLY A 99 -10.02 6.69 4.16
C GLY A 99 -11.18 5.72 3.97
N ARG A 100 -11.23 4.69 4.81
CA ARG A 100 -12.38 3.79 4.99
C ARG A 100 -12.58 3.53 6.47
N ALA A 101 -13.75 3.05 6.84
CA ALA A 101 -14.07 2.70 8.21
C ALA A 101 -14.60 1.28 8.31
N HIS A 102 -14.35 0.69 9.47
CA HIS A 102 -15.12 -0.42 10.00
C HIS A 102 -16.22 0.14 10.90
N ASP A 103 -17.42 -0.38 10.73
CA ASP A 103 -18.57 -0.10 11.59
C ASP A 103 -19.16 -1.42 12.07
N LEU A 104 -19.64 -1.49 13.29
CA LEU A 104 -20.42 -2.64 13.75
C LEU A 104 -21.89 -2.38 13.42
N ASP A 105 -22.50 -3.24 12.61
CA ASP A 105 -23.95 -3.29 12.47
C ASP A 105 -24.52 -4.06 13.67
N PRO A 106 -25.21 -3.38 14.61
CA PRO A 106 -25.70 -4.04 15.83
C PRO A 106 -26.87 -4.99 15.54
N ALA A 107 -27.65 -4.74 14.49
CA ALA A 107 -28.78 -5.59 14.13
C ALA A 107 -28.29 -6.92 13.57
N ARG A 108 -27.24 -6.88 12.75
CA ARG A 108 -26.62 -8.08 12.14
C ARG A 108 -25.52 -8.69 13.01
N ARG A 109 -25.03 -7.96 14.02
CA ARG A 109 -23.85 -8.31 14.84
C ARG A 109 -22.62 -8.58 13.98
N GLU A 110 -22.47 -7.81 12.91
CA GLU A 110 -21.43 -8.00 11.89
C GLU A 110 -20.63 -6.71 11.67
N TRP A 111 -19.34 -6.86 11.35
CA TRP A 111 -18.51 -5.75 10.93
C TRP A 111 -18.80 -5.40 9.47
N VAL A 112 -19.13 -4.15 9.22
CA VAL A 112 -19.38 -3.58 7.91
C VAL A 112 -18.19 -2.70 7.51
N TYR A 113 -17.82 -2.80 6.24
CA TYR A 113 -16.77 -2.00 5.63
C TYR A 113 -17.40 -0.95 4.73
N GLY A 114 -16.98 0.32 4.86
CA GLY A 114 -17.54 1.38 4.03
C GLY A 114 -16.74 2.67 4.02
N ALA A 115 -17.11 3.56 3.11
CA ALA A 115 -16.67 4.95 3.13
C ALA A 115 -17.56 5.74 4.11
N ARG A 116 -16.94 6.51 5.00
CA ARG A 116 -17.61 7.39 5.95
C ARG A 116 -17.05 8.80 5.79
N ARG A 117 -17.90 9.81 5.95
CA ARG A 117 -17.50 11.23 5.80
C ARG A 117 -16.91 11.81 7.08
N ASP A 118 -17.30 11.25 8.21
CA ASP A 118 -17.05 11.74 9.56
C ASP A 118 -15.88 11.02 10.26
N ARG A 119 -15.54 9.81 9.84
CA ARG A 119 -14.53 8.97 10.48
C ARG A 119 -13.80 8.05 9.51
N TYR A 120 -12.66 7.53 9.94
CA TYR A 120 -11.93 6.48 9.27
C TYR A 120 -11.20 5.61 10.31
N SER A 121 -11.02 4.34 10.00
CA SER A 121 -10.18 3.40 10.76
C SER A 121 -9.17 2.67 9.86
N ILE A 122 -9.24 2.89 8.55
CA ILE A 122 -8.42 2.24 7.53
C ILE A 122 -7.95 3.30 6.54
N LEU A 123 -6.70 3.21 6.12
CA LEU A 123 -6.18 3.92 4.94
C LEU A 123 -5.98 2.90 3.82
N LEU A 124 -6.61 3.14 2.69
CA LEU A 124 -6.44 2.27 1.53
C LEU A 124 -5.06 2.46 0.90
N ALA A 125 -4.49 1.35 0.47
CA ALA A 125 -3.26 1.33 -0.33
C ALA A 125 -3.48 1.79 -1.78
N LYS A 126 -4.58 2.51 -2.06
CA LYS A 126 -4.83 3.23 -3.31
C LYS A 126 -3.86 4.39 -3.48
N PHE A 127 -3.57 5.09 -2.38
CA PHE A 127 -2.32 5.83 -2.20
C PHE A 127 -1.95 5.82 -0.72
N LEU A 128 -0.75 5.33 -0.41
CA LEU A 128 -0.26 5.19 0.95
C LEU A 128 1.26 5.43 1.02
N LEU A 129 1.66 6.38 1.85
CA LEU A 129 3.02 6.51 2.35
C LEU A 129 3.15 5.72 3.65
N LEU A 130 4.15 4.85 3.69
CA LEU A 130 4.44 3.97 4.83
C LEU A 130 5.95 3.83 5.04
N PRO A 131 6.41 3.48 6.26
CA PRO A 131 7.83 3.32 6.53
C PRO A 131 8.35 2.02 5.93
N ALA A 132 9.50 2.05 5.27
CA ALA A 132 10.06 0.88 4.57
C ALA A 132 10.15 -0.41 5.43
N PRO A 133 10.50 -0.36 6.74
CA PRO A 133 10.48 -1.55 7.60
C PRO A 133 9.12 -2.25 7.71
N LEU A 134 8.01 -1.54 7.46
CA LEU A 134 6.68 -2.10 7.51
C LEU A 134 6.42 -3.10 6.37
N LEU A 135 7.08 -2.96 5.21
CA LEU A 135 7.01 -3.95 4.12
C LEU A 135 7.49 -5.33 4.57
N ARG A 136 8.61 -5.36 5.31
CA ARG A 136 9.17 -6.60 5.87
C ARG A 136 8.24 -7.16 6.95
N ARG A 137 7.75 -6.32 7.87
CA ARG A 137 6.79 -6.77 8.90
C ARG A 137 5.56 -7.39 8.27
N TYR A 138 4.93 -6.70 7.31
CA TYR A 138 3.76 -7.22 6.59
C TYR A 138 4.04 -8.57 5.90
N SER A 139 5.21 -8.74 5.30
CA SER A 139 5.53 -9.94 4.52
C SER A 139 5.99 -11.14 5.37
N CYS A 140 6.54 -10.89 6.55
CA CYS A 140 7.20 -11.92 7.36
C CYS A 140 6.56 -12.15 8.74
N ALA A 141 5.58 -11.33 9.15
CA ALA A 141 4.90 -11.48 10.43
C ALA A 141 3.72 -12.47 10.31
N PRO A 142 3.80 -13.66 10.92
CA PRO A 142 2.72 -14.64 10.86
C PRO A 142 1.43 -14.14 11.51
N GLU A 143 1.50 -13.22 12.47
CA GLU A 143 0.35 -12.58 13.10
C GLU A 143 -0.41 -11.61 12.17
N LEU A 144 0.25 -11.12 11.11
CA LEU A 144 -0.35 -10.28 10.08
C LEU A 144 -0.77 -11.07 8.83
N ALA A 145 -0.44 -12.37 8.77
CA ALA A 145 -0.95 -13.24 7.75
C ALA A 145 -2.48 -13.37 7.92
N PRO A 146 -3.27 -13.36 6.83
CA PRO A 146 -4.69 -13.63 6.92
C PRO A 146 -4.87 -14.96 7.64
N ARG A 147 -5.47 -14.94 8.83
CA ARG A 147 -5.93 -16.19 9.44
C ARG A 147 -6.88 -16.81 8.44
N ALA A 148 -6.53 -18.00 7.94
CA ALA A 148 -7.45 -18.77 7.12
C ALA A 148 -8.77 -18.80 7.90
N ALA A 149 -9.84 -18.27 7.29
CA ALA A 149 -11.15 -18.39 7.87
C ALA A 149 -11.35 -19.88 8.11
N SER A 150 -11.47 -20.28 9.37
CA SER A 150 -11.86 -21.65 9.70
C SER A 150 -13.24 -21.84 9.10
N SER A 151 -13.30 -22.45 7.93
CA SER A 151 -14.52 -22.92 7.32
C SER A 151 -15.02 -24.08 8.17
N SER A 152 -15.63 -23.78 9.30
CA SER A 152 -16.60 -24.68 9.90
C SER A 152 -17.82 -24.68 8.99
N SER A 153 -17.77 -25.48 7.93
CA SER A 153 -18.97 -25.85 7.18
C SER A 153 -19.95 -26.48 8.17
N PRO A 154 -21.19 -26.00 8.30
CA PRO A 154 -22.17 -26.70 9.11
C PRO A 154 -22.46 -28.03 8.41
N SER A 155 -22.29 -29.13 9.14
CA SER A 155 -22.71 -30.46 8.74
C SER A 155 -24.17 -30.41 8.31
N ARG A 156 -24.42 -30.82 7.07
CA ARG A 156 -25.74 -30.92 6.47
C ARG A 156 -26.49 -32.05 7.18
N ALA A 157 -27.23 -31.71 8.23
CA ALA A 157 -28.14 -32.63 8.90
C ALA A 157 -29.19 -33.10 7.88
N ALA A 158 -29.23 -34.42 7.66
CA ALA A 158 -30.25 -35.07 6.85
C ALA A 158 -31.62 -34.90 7.49
N LEU A 159 -32.63 -34.49 6.70
CA LEU A 159 -34.02 -34.58 7.11
C LEU A 159 -34.45 -36.06 7.13
N PRO A 160 -35.17 -36.53 8.18
CA PRO A 160 -35.84 -37.82 8.14
C PRO A 160 -37.05 -37.77 7.20
N ARG A 161 -37.31 -38.91 6.56
CA ARG A 161 -38.45 -39.16 5.66
C ARG A 161 -39.76 -39.31 6.42
#